data_AF-A0A2S8S2E1-F1
#
_entry.id   AF-A0A2S8S2E1-F1
#
_cell.length_a   1.000
_cell.length_b   1.000
_cell.length_c   1.000
_cell.angle_alpha   90.00
_cell.angle_beta   90.00
_cell.angle_gamma   90.00
#
_symmetry.space_group_name_H-M   'P 1'
#
loop_
_entity.id
_entity.type
_entity.pdbx_description
1 polymer ?
#
loop_
_entity_poly.entity_id
_entity_poly.type
_entity_poly.pdbx_seq_one_letter_code
_entity_poly.pdbx_strand_id
1 'polypeptide(L)'
;MNRQLAMKILAVVVFVVVSVIGGWYLACLFSLLPFNMPDFVDGFIRFVLSVTGNNDLANADDMEMLALLLYWIVSTLLVGGLIFAGYRTLRRYQRTAHR
;
A
#
# COMPACT_ATOMS: atom_id res chain seq x y z
N MET A 1 11.07 33.83 4.02
CA MET A 1 10.79 32.38 4.11
C MET A 1 12.09 31.63 3.85
N ASN A 2 12.59 30.86 4.82
CA ASN A 2 13.87 30.14 4.67
C ASN A 2 13.80 29.16 3.50
N ARG A 3 14.73 29.24 2.55
CA ARG A 3 14.80 28.35 1.37
C ARG A 3 14.73 26.86 1.74
N GLN A 4 15.27 26.49 2.90
CA GLN A 4 15.18 25.14 3.46
C GLN A 4 13.76 24.71 3.85
N LEU A 5 12.93 25.62 4.38
CA LEU A 5 11.53 25.31 4.71
C LEU A 5 10.71 25.13 3.42
N ALA A 6 10.92 26.00 2.42
CA ALA A 6 10.24 25.88 1.12
C ALA A 6 10.53 24.53 0.44
N MET A 7 11.79 24.07 0.46
CA MET A 7 12.19 22.76 -0.09
C MET A 7 11.54 21.58 0.65
N LYS A 8 11.42 21.66 1.98
CA LYS A 8 10.75 20.62 2.78
C LYS A 8 9.25 20.55 2.49
N ILE A 9 8.59 21.69 2.40
CA ILE A 9 7.16 21.78 2.06
C ILE A 9 6.94 21.21 0.66
N LEU A 10 7.76 21.61 -0.32
CA LEU A 10 7.69 21.08 -1.67
C LEU A 10 7.83 19.56 -1.71
N ALA A 11 8.80 18.99 -0.97
CA ALA A 11 8.98 17.55 -0.90
C ALA A 11 7.75 16.84 -0.32
N VAL A 12 7.16 17.36 0.76
CA VAL A 12 5.93 16.82 1.35
C VAL A 12 4.77 16.87 0.35
N VAL A 13 4.58 18.00 -0.34
CA VAL A 13 3.54 18.15 -1.36
C VAL A 13 3.73 17.12 -2.48
N VAL A 14 4.95 16.93 -2.97
CA VAL A 14 5.25 15.92 -4.00
C VAL A 14 4.90 14.51 -3.51
N PHE A 15 5.29 14.14 -2.28
CA PHE A 15 4.95 12.83 -1.73
C PHE A 15 3.45 12.63 -1.58
N VAL A 16 2.71 13.65 -1.14
CA VAL A 16 1.25 13.60 -1.03
C VAL A 16 0.63 13.42 -2.41
N VAL A 17 1.03 14.21 -3.41
CA VAL A 17 0.50 14.11 -4.77
C VAL A 17 0.77 12.72 -5.38
N VAL A 18 1.99 12.20 -5.24
CA VAL A 18 2.35 10.86 -5.71
C VAL A 18 1.52 9.78 -5.00
N SER A 19 1.25 9.95 -3.71
CA SER A 19 0.44 8.99 -2.93
C SER A 19 -1.02 9.00 -3.39
N VAL A 20 -1.59 10.18 -3.63
CA VAL A 20 -2.97 10.33 -4.11
C VAL A 20 -3.12 9.73 -5.50
N ILE A 21 -2.21 10.06 -6.42
CA ILE A 21 -2.22 9.50 -7.78
C ILE A 21 -2.01 7.98 -7.74
N GLY A 22 -1.03 7.50 -6.97
CA GLY A 22 -0.75 6.08 -6.83
C GLY A 22 -1.95 5.31 -6.26
N GLY A 23 -2.60 5.86 -5.22
CA GLY A 23 -3.82 5.29 -4.65
C GLY A 23 -4.98 5.26 -5.64
N TRP A 24 -5.16 6.31 -6.45
CA TRP A 24 -6.18 6.35 -7.49
C TRP A 24 -5.98 5.27 -8.55
N TYR A 25 -4.76 5.12 -9.06
CA TYR A 25 -4.43 4.06 -10.02
C TYR A 25 -4.67 2.67 -9.44
N LEU A 26 -4.32 2.46 -8.18
CA LEU A 26 -4.58 1.20 -7.49
C LEU A 26 -6.08 0.91 -7.39
N ALA A 27 -6.90 1.90 -7.03
CA ALA A 27 -8.35 1.76 -6.97
C ALA A 27 -8.94 1.43 -8.34
N CYS A 28 -8.47 2.09 -9.41
CA CYS A 28 -8.86 1.73 -10.78
C CYS A 28 -8.44 0.31 -11.15
N LEU A 29 -7.24 -0.13 -10.76
CA LEU A 29 -6.78 -1.49 -11.02
C LEU A 29 -7.65 -2.53 -10.29
N PHE A 30 -8.07 -2.24 -9.05
CA PHE A 30 -9.05 -3.06 -8.33
C PHE A 30 -10.40 -3.12 -9.02
N SER A 31 -10.87 -2.01 -9.62
CA SER A 31 -12.13 -2.01 -10.38
C SER A 31 -12.10 -2.83 -11.68
N LEU A 32 -10.90 -3.17 -12.18
CA LEU A 32 -10.72 -3.98 -13.38
C LEU A 32 -10.54 -5.47 -13.08
N LEU A 33 -10.28 -5.84 -11.83
CA LEU A 33 -10.20 -7.24 -11.44
C LEU A 33 -11.61 -7.86 -11.52
N PRO A 34 -11.75 -9.06 -12.12
CA PRO A 34 -13.04 -9.73 -12.18
C PRO A 34 -13.60 -9.93 -10.76
N PHE A 35 -14.92 -9.86 -10.62
CA PHE A 35 -15.62 -10.04 -9.35
C PHE A 35 -15.30 -11.38 -8.65
N ASN A 36 -14.76 -12.36 -9.37
CA ASN A 36 -14.33 -13.62 -8.78
C ASN A 36 -12.96 -13.48 -8.13
N MET A 37 -12.92 -13.75 -6.82
CA MET A 37 -11.71 -13.88 -6.04
C MET A 37 -10.77 -14.92 -6.66
N PRO A 38 -9.47 -14.61 -6.86
CA PRO A 38 -8.51 -15.58 -7.36
C PRO A 38 -8.35 -16.77 -6.41
N ASP A 39 -8.30 -17.99 -6.94
CA ASP A 39 -8.22 -19.23 -6.14
C ASP A 39 -7.03 -19.26 -5.17
N PHE A 40 -5.90 -18.65 -5.55
CA PHE A 40 -4.73 -18.56 -4.68
C PHE A 40 -4.99 -17.69 -3.44
N VAL A 41 -5.75 -16.61 -3.59
CA VAL A 41 -6.12 -15.72 -2.48
C VAL A 41 -7.10 -16.42 -1.55
N ASP A 42 -8.05 -17.18 -2.09
CA ASP A 42 -8.96 -18.03 -1.32
C ASP A 42 -8.20 -19.06 -0.49
N GLY A 43 -7.33 -19.84 -1.13
CA GLY A 43 -6.52 -20.83 -0.44
C GLY A 43 -5.65 -20.23 0.66
N PHE A 44 -5.04 -19.06 0.42
CA PHE A 44 -4.24 -18.36 1.42
C PHE A 44 -5.06 -17.92 2.64
N ILE A 45 -6.22 -17.30 2.42
CA ILE A 45 -7.09 -16.84 3.52
C ILE A 45 -7.62 -18.04 4.31
N ARG A 46 -8.10 -19.10 3.64
CA ARG A 46 -8.53 -20.35 4.30
C ARG A 46 -7.42 -20.96 5.15
N PHE A 47 -6.21 -21.00 4.64
CA PHE A 47 -5.05 -21.50 5.38
C PHE A 47 -4.82 -20.66 6.65
N VAL A 48 -4.77 -19.34 6.54
CA VAL A 48 -4.57 -18.44 7.70
C VAL A 48 -5.71 -18.61 8.72
N LEU A 49 -6.96 -18.70 8.29
CA LEU A 49 -8.09 -18.93 9.18
C LEU A 49 -7.97 -20.28 9.90
N SER A 50 -7.58 -21.35 9.19
CA SER A 50 -7.36 -22.66 9.79
C SER A 50 -6.25 -22.67 10.85
N VAL A 51 -5.15 -21.95 10.60
CA VAL A 51 -4.01 -21.87 11.51
C VAL A 51 -4.34 -21.02 12.74
N THR A 52 -5.13 -19.96 12.55
CA THR A 52 -5.53 -19.06 13.64
C THR A 52 -6.75 -19.56 14.42
N GLY A 53 -7.40 -20.63 13.96
CA GLY A 53 -8.60 -21.21 14.58
C GLY A 53 -9.90 -20.46 14.27
N ASN A 54 -9.90 -19.56 13.29
CA ASN A 54 -11.04 -18.69 12.94
C ASN A 54 -11.83 -19.24 11.75
N ASN A 55 -12.09 -20.55 11.72
CA ASN A 55 -12.79 -21.20 10.60
C ASN A 55 -14.23 -20.70 10.42
N ASP A 56 -14.80 -20.06 11.45
CA ASP A 56 -16.13 -19.47 11.42
C ASP A 56 -16.26 -18.33 10.38
N LEU A 57 -15.14 -17.67 10.05
CA LEU A 57 -15.07 -16.62 9.01
C LEU A 57 -14.83 -17.19 7.59
N ALA A 58 -14.91 -18.52 7.41
CA ALA A 58 -14.69 -19.16 6.12
C ALA A 58 -15.97 -19.28 5.25
N ASN A 59 -16.93 -18.38 5.46
CA ASN A 59 -18.12 -18.16 4.65
C ASN A 59 -17.83 -17.19 3.48
N ALA A 60 -18.65 -17.26 2.42
CA ALA A 60 -18.45 -16.47 1.21
C ALA A 60 -18.42 -14.95 1.47
N ASP A 61 -19.29 -14.46 2.35
CA ASP A 61 -19.42 -13.03 2.68
C ASP A 61 -18.16 -12.49 3.39
N ASP A 62 -17.68 -13.18 4.43
CA ASP A 62 -16.50 -12.75 5.18
C ASP A 62 -15.22 -12.88 4.33
N MET A 63 -15.15 -13.88 3.45
CA MET A 63 -14.01 -14.08 2.57
C MET A 63 -13.79 -12.94 1.58
N GLU A 64 -14.87 -12.38 1.04
CA GLU A 64 -14.78 -11.19 0.18
C GLU A 64 -14.19 -10.00 0.93
N MET A 65 -14.65 -9.76 2.17
CA MET A 65 -14.13 -8.69 3.01
C MET A 65 -12.67 -8.92 3.43
N LEU A 66 -12.31 -10.16 3.77
CA LEU A 66 -10.94 -10.54 4.11
C LEU A 66 -9.99 -10.38 2.93
N ALA A 67 -10.43 -10.69 1.71
CA ALA A 67 -9.64 -10.45 0.50
C ALA A 67 -9.44 -8.96 0.24
N LEU A 68 -10.48 -8.13 0.39
CA LEU A 68 -10.36 -6.67 0.29
C LEU A 68 -9.39 -6.10 1.33
N LEU A 69 -9.43 -6.61 2.57
CA LEU A 69 -8.48 -6.23 3.62
C LEU A 69 -7.06 -6.64 3.27
N LEU A 70 -6.85 -7.86 2.78
CA LEU A 70 -5.53 -8.33 2.34
C LEU A 70 -4.98 -7.43 1.23
N TYR A 71 -5.79 -7.14 0.22
CA TYR A 71 -5.44 -6.26 -0.87
C TYR A 71 -5.09 -4.84 -0.39
N TRP A 72 -5.86 -4.30 0.55
CA TRP A 72 -5.57 -3.01 1.16
C TRP A 72 -4.25 -3.00 1.94
N ILE A 73 -3.96 -4.05 2.72
CA ILE A 73 -2.70 -4.19 3.46
C ILE A 73 -1.51 -4.26 2.49
N VAL A 74 -1.59 -5.11 1.47
CA VAL A 74 -0.51 -5.24 0.47
C VAL A 74 -0.30 -3.91 -0.26
N SER A 75 -1.38 -3.26 -0.66
CA SER A 75 -1.36 -1.95 -1.32
C SER A 75 -0.68 -0.87 -0.48
N THR A 76 -1.07 -0.75 0.79
CA THR A 76 -0.51 0.24 1.71
C THR A 76 0.95 -0.03 2.02
N LEU A 77 1.35 -1.31 2.14
CA LEU A 77 2.76 -1.70 2.31
C LEU A 77 3.60 -1.34 1.09
N LEU A 78 3.10 -1.59 -0.13
CA LEU A 78 3.80 -1.25 -1.37
C LEU A 78 3.98 0.26 -1.51
N VAL A 79 2.90 1.03 -1.35
CA VAL A 79 2.94 2.50 -1.46
C VAL A 79 3.79 3.12 -0.35
N GLY A 80 3.58 2.71 0.90
CA GLY A 80 4.35 3.16 2.05
C GLY A 80 5.84 2.81 1.92
N GLY A 81 6.15 1.59 1.45
CA GLY A 81 7.50 1.15 1.16
C GLY A 81 8.19 1.99 0.09
N LEU A 82 7.47 2.33 -0.99
CA LEU A 82 7.98 3.19 -2.06
C LEU A 82 8.30 4.60 -1.55
N ILE A 83 7.39 5.19 -0.78
CA ILE A 83 7.58 6.51 -0.15
C ILE A 83 8.78 6.48 0.80
N PHE A 84 8.87 5.46 1.65
CA PHE A 84 9.97 5.30 2.59
C PHE A 84 11.32 5.14 1.89
N ALA A 85 11.38 4.33 0.83
CA ALA A 85 12.57 4.15 0.01
C ALA A 85 12.97 5.48 -0.66
N GLY A 86 12.02 6.20 -1.25
CA GLY A 86 12.24 7.52 -1.84
C GLY A 86 12.78 8.54 -0.82
N TYR A 87 12.18 8.58 0.37
CA TYR A 87 12.63 9.43 1.47
C TYR A 87 14.05 9.09 1.92
N ARG A 88 14.36 7.79 2.07
CA ARG A 88 15.70 7.32 2.46
C ARG A 88 16.75 7.69 1.41
N THR A 89 16.43 7.56 0.13
CA THR A 89 17.32 7.93 -0.98
C THR A 89 17.54 9.44 -1.02
N LEU A 90 16.49 10.25 -0.86
CA LEU A 90 16.62 11.71 -0.79
C LEU A 90 17.50 12.16 0.39
N ARG A 91 17.32 11.56 1.57
CA ARG A 91 18.19 11.82 2.74
C ARG A 91 19.64 11.43 2.48
N ARG A 92 19.88 10.31 1.79
CA ARG A 92 21.24 9.90 1.42
C ARG A 92 21.88 10.93 0.48
N TYR A 93 21.16 11.35 -0.55
CA TYR A 93 21.65 12.34 -1.51
C TYR A 93 21.99 13.68 -0.86
N GLN A 94 21.14 14.17 0.05
CA GLN A 94 21.40 15.41 0.81
C GLN A 94 22.64 15.32 1.71
N ARG A 95 22.97 14.14 2.25
CA ARG A 95 24.19 13.94 3.04
C ARG A 95 25.44 13.92 2.17
N THR A 96 25.37 13.35 0.97
CA THR A 96 26.51 13.30 0.04
C THR A 96 26.79 14.66 -0.60
N ALA A 97 25.75 15.46 -0.87
CA ALA A 97 25.88 16.80 -1.46
C ALA A 97 26.41 17.89 -0.49
N HIS A 98 26.52 17.59 0.80
CA HIS A 98 27.07 18.48 1.83
C HIS A 98 28.50 18.11 2.26
N ARG A 99 29.16 17.21 1.52
CA ARG A 99 30.57 16.85 1.68
C ARG A 99 31.36 17.37 0.49
#